data_AF-A0A926AJN7-F1
#
_entry.id   AF-A0A926AJN7-F1
#
_cell.length_a   1.000
_cell.length_b   1.000
_cell.length_c   1.000
_cell.angle_alpha   90.00
_cell.angle_beta   90.00
_cell.angle_gamma   90.00
#
_symmetry.space_group_name_H-M   'P 1'
#
loop_
_entity.id
_entity.type
_entity.pdbx_description
1 polymer ?
#
loop_
_entity_poly.entity_id
_entity_poly.type
_entity_poly.pdbx_seq_one_letter_code
_entity_poly.pdbx_strand_id
1 'polypeptide(L)'
;MFDRAPVKANVPAARASVVAALGQRPAWRFHVLIEIANFAALRRHLGCPRANLLVNDVAKRLAVVAPQTRVAAVGRNLIEIAVEGDAHVEIDTLLDDLKAAGEKPFDLDGEQHHMALLFGAASARIDQANDVSIVEEAEAALIEARAVDRTVMHDVTPSSAREARLLAVELGRAIEQDELLMLYQPKIHVRRQEINSAEALVRWRHPERGMVLPNDFIPAAEQAHIIDRMTLWTIAQVIRDQRTLRAAGHDLRIFINISGQLLADAAFVRAACDLVAESDAKLGFEVTETSVIRDPSSAIANLQRFADIGVTIAIDDYGAGLSSLAYLKQLPARELKIDKLFVTQLTSSNRDPLIVRSTIDLAHALEMEVVAEGVETHAALALLTVMGCDMVQGFLISRPIALEALIVFLRDDSHHQAPQDSRASFSRLATVWKRA
;
A
#
# COMPACT_ATOMS: atom_id res chain seq x y z
N MET A 1 52.52 42.86 49.36
CA MET A 1 53.72 42.16 49.87
C MET A 1 53.25 40.77 50.25
N PHE A 2 53.72 39.76 49.52
CA PHE A 2 53.64 38.30 49.76
C PHE A 2 52.42 37.72 50.50
N ASP A 3 51.69 36.82 49.84
CA ASP A 3 51.53 35.49 50.45
C ASP A 3 51.56 34.36 49.41
N ARG A 4 52.19 33.26 49.81
CA ARG A 4 52.60 32.10 49.02
C ARG A 4 51.64 30.93 49.23
N ALA A 5 51.29 30.28 48.12
CA ALA A 5 51.08 28.83 47.94
C ALA A 5 49.86 28.16 48.65
N PRO A 6 49.30 27.10 48.05
CA PRO A 6 49.96 25.80 48.13
C PRO A 6 50.16 25.06 46.79
N VAL A 7 50.95 24.00 46.94
CA VAL A 7 51.58 23.08 45.99
C VAL A 7 50.80 21.74 45.98
N LYS A 8 50.58 21.19 44.77
CA LYS A 8 50.54 19.76 44.33
C LYS A 8 49.75 18.71 45.17
N ALA A 9 49.13 17.65 44.64
CA ALA A 9 49.10 17.00 43.34
C ALA A 9 47.95 15.96 43.36
N ASN A 10 47.34 15.65 42.21
CA ASN A 10 47.41 14.31 41.63
C ASN A 10 46.79 14.26 40.23
N VAL A 11 47.61 13.83 39.26
CA VAL A 11 47.27 13.29 37.94
C VAL A 11 48.01 11.95 37.91
N PRO A 12 47.40 10.80 37.54
CA PRO A 12 47.30 10.41 36.11
C PRO A 12 46.04 9.58 35.75
N ALA A 13 45.33 9.92 34.67
CA ALA A 13 45.53 9.50 33.27
C ALA A 13 44.88 8.17 32.90
N ALA A 14 43.90 8.22 32.00
CA ALA A 14 43.63 7.20 30.98
C ALA A 14 42.82 7.85 29.84
N ARG A 15 43.51 8.24 28.76
CA ARG A 15 43.46 7.59 27.43
C ARG A 15 42.29 8.04 26.55
N ALA A 16 42.62 9.02 25.71
CA ALA A 16 42.38 9.01 24.26
C ALA A 16 41.11 8.30 23.75
N SER A 17 40.07 9.08 23.45
CA SER A 17 39.38 9.03 22.16
C SER A 17 38.29 10.11 22.12
N VAL A 18 38.62 11.30 21.65
CA VAL A 18 37.63 12.12 20.95
C VAL A 18 38.31 12.57 19.68
N VAL A 19 38.24 11.69 18.68
CA VAL A 19 38.41 12.06 17.28
C VAL A 19 37.55 13.29 17.05
N ALA A 20 38.17 14.29 16.44
CA ALA A 20 37.56 15.52 15.98
C ALA A 20 36.09 15.33 15.58
N ALA A 21 35.19 16.06 16.26
CA ALA A 21 33.88 16.37 15.75
C ALA A 21 34.06 17.24 14.49
N LEU A 22 34.39 16.60 13.37
CA LEU A 22 34.16 17.14 12.05
C LEU A 22 32.65 17.34 11.94
N GLY A 23 32.21 18.59 11.73
CA GLY A 23 30.81 18.93 11.57
C GLY A 23 30.14 18.02 10.55
N GLN A 24 29.10 17.31 11.01
CA GLN A 24 28.19 16.63 10.10
C GLN A 24 27.52 17.72 9.27
N ARG A 25 27.67 17.63 7.95
CA ARG A 25 26.89 18.45 7.02
C ARG A 25 25.50 17.83 6.94
N PRO A 26 24.43 18.65 6.91
CA PRO A 26 23.08 18.14 6.75
C PRO A 26 23.00 17.21 5.53
N ALA A 27 22.30 16.10 5.68
CA ALA A 27 22.17 15.08 4.65
C ALA A 27 20.96 15.32 3.73
N TRP A 28 19.95 16.04 4.24
CA TRP A 28 18.67 16.23 3.58
C TRP A 28 18.28 17.70 3.53
N ARG A 29 17.61 18.08 2.44
CA ARG A 29 16.92 19.35 2.26
C ARG A 29 15.43 19.03 2.13
N PHE A 30 14.61 19.86 2.73
CA PHE A 30 13.17 19.74 2.69
C PHE A 30 12.54 21.06 2.29
N HIS A 31 11.44 20.96 1.57
CA HIS A 31 10.64 22.09 1.12
C HIS A 31 9.19 21.85 1.50
N VAL A 32 8.62 22.74 2.31
CA VAL A 32 7.26 22.62 2.82
C VAL A 32 6.44 23.81 2.34
N LEU A 33 5.33 23.51 1.68
CA LEU A 33 4.30 24.45 1.31
C LEU A 33 3.09 24.28 2.24
N ILE A 34 2.62 25.41 2.76
CA ILE A 34 1.50 25.47 3.71
C ILE A 34 0.44 26.40 3.15
N GLU A 35 -0.75 25.86 2.91
CA GLU A 35 -1.88 26.61 2.37
C GLU A 35 -2.96 26.84 3.42
N ILE A 36 -3.48 28.07 3.48
CA ILE A 36 -4.72 28.39 4.19
C ILE A 36 -5.91 27.96 3.31
N ALA A 37 -6.40 26.74 3.49
CA ALA A 37 -7.43 26.11 2.67
C ALA A 37 -8.78 26.83 2.75
N ASN A 38 -9.13 27.36 3.92
CA ASN A 38 -10.37 28.12 4.14
C ASN A 38 -10.24 29.63 3.83
N PHE A 39 -9.18 30.06 3.12
CA PHE A 39 -8.92 31.48 2.82
C PHE A 39 -10.09 32.18 2.11
N ALA A 40 -10.75 31.53 1.16
CA ALA A 40 -11.88 32.13 0.44
C ALA A 40 -13.10 32.39 1.34
N ALA A 41 -13.32 31.56 2.36
CA ALA A 41 -14.35 31.78 3.37
C ALA A 41 -13.96 32.92 4.30
N LEU A 42 -12.73 32.90 4.82
CA LEU A 42 -12.19 33.96 5.67
C LEU A 42 -12.20 35.33 4.98
N ARG A 43 -11.82 35.40 3.71
CA ARG A 43 -11.82 36.64 2.93
C ARG A 43 -13.21 37.24 2.76
N ARG A 44 -14.25 36.41 2.60
CA ARG A 44 -15.64 36.87 2.52
C ARG A 44 -16.11 37.48 3.83
N HIS A 45 -15.61 36.96 4.95
CA HIS A 45 -15.99 37.40 6.29
C HIS A 45 -15.21 38.64 6.76
N LEU A 46 -13.88 38.61 6.62
CA LEU A 46 -12.96 39.65 7.11
C LEU A 46 -12.77 40.83 6.15
N GLY A 47 -13.17 40.66 4.89
CA GLY A 47 -12.94 41.64 3.83
C GLY A 47 -11.52 41.58 3.23
N CYS A 48 -11.39 42.16 2.03
CA CYS A 48 -10.17 42.09 1.22
C CYS A 48 -8.90 42.64 1.92
N PRO A 49 -8.93 43.80 2.60
CA PRO A 49 -7.73 44.37 3.22
C PRO A 49 -7.17 43.47 4.32
N ARG A 50 -8.04 42.94 5.20
CA ARG A 50 -7.62 42.08 6.31
C ARG A 50 -7.18 40.71 5.84
N ALA A 51 -7.87 40.14 4.86
CA ALA A 51 -7.53 38.85 4.26
C ALA A 51 -6.12 38.84 3.66
N ASN A 52 -5.69 39.93 3.02
CA ASN A 52 -4.34 40.03 2.44
C ASN A 52 -3.21 39.99 3.49
N LEU A 53 -3.53 40.18 4.77
CA LEU A 53 -2.56 40.10 5.87
C LEU A 53 -2.52 38.71 6.52
N LEU A 54 -3.52 37.85 6.30
CA LEU A 54 -3.64 36.55 6.96
C LEU A 54 -2.40 35.67 6.77
N VAL A 55 -1.90 35.59 5.53
CA VAL A 55 -0.71 34.78 5.22
C VAL A 55 0.51 35.25 6.02
N ASN A 56 0.63 36.54 6.27
CA ASN A 56 1.72 37.10 7.08
C ASN A 56 1.53 36.82 8.57
N ASP A 57 0.28 36.85 9.06
CA ASP A 57 -0.03 36.51 10.46
C ASP A 57 0.25 35.04 10.75
N VAL A 58 -0.13 34.15 9.83
CA VAL A 58 0.18 32.72 9.92
C VAL A 58 1.69 32.49 9.82
N ALA A 59 2.37 33.09 8.83
CA ALA A 59 3.82 32.97 8.68
C ALA A 59 4.58 33.43 9.95
N LYS A 60 4.18 34.54 10.57
CA LYS A 60 4.78 35.02 11.82
C LYS A 60 4.61 34.02 12.97
N ARG A 61 3.42 33.40 13.10
CA ARG A 61 3.18 32.40 14.14
C ARG A 61 4.03 31.15 13.92
N LEU A 62 4.08 30.67 12.68
CA LEU A 62 4.88 29.49 12.32
C LEU A 62 6.39 29.75 12.50
N ALA A 63 6.86 30.96 12.23
CA ALA A 63 8.26 31.35 12.46
C ALA A 63 8.68 31.25 13.95
N VAL A 64 7.75 31.35 14.90
CA VAL A 64 8.05 31.20 16.34
C VAL A 64 8.41 29.76 16.69
N VAL A 65 7.75 28.78 16.07
CA VAL A 65 8.01 27.35 16.32
C VAL A 65 9.15 26.80 15.47
N ALA A 66 9.54 27.51 14.42
CA ALA A 66 10.62 27.12 13.52
C ALA A 66 11.74 28.19 13.46
N PRO A 67 12.36 28.57 14.60
CA PRO A 67 13.21 29.76 14.72
C PRO A 67 14.52 29.70 13.91
N GLN A 68 14.95 28.50 13.51
CA GLN A 68 16.15 28.28 12.70
C GLN A 68 15.85 28.10 11.21
N THR A 69 14.59 28.24 10.80
CA THR A 69 14.16 28.05 9.41
C THR A 69 13.62 29.35 8.83
N ARG A 70 13.76 29.52 7.52
CA ARG A 70 13.15 30.64 6.83
C ARG A 70 11.69 30.31 6.55
N VAL A 71 10.78 31.03 7.19
CA VAL A 71 9.33 30.99 6.91
C VAL A 71 8.96 32.21 6.10
N ALA A 72 8.45 32.01 4.87
CA ALA A 72 8.12 33.09 3.95
C ALA A 72 6.68 32.98 3.44
N ALA A 73 5.96 34.10 3.39
CA ALA A 73 4.71 34.17 2.63
C ALA A 73 5.04 34.34 1.15
N VAL A 74 4.62 33.38 0.32
CA VAL A 74 4.93 33.34 -1.13
C VAL A 74 3.69 33.58 -2.01
N GLY A 75 2.51 33.58 -1.41
CA GLY A 75 1.25 33.89 -2.10
C GLY A 75 0.25 34.59 -1.18
N ARG A 76 -1.02 34.67 -1.61
CA ARG A 76 -2.10 35.28 -0.80
C ARG A 76 -2.53 34.39 0.36
N ASN A 77 -2.34 33.08 0.22
CA ASN A 77 -2.72 32.06 1.18
C ASN A 77 -1.66 30.95 1.30
N LEU A 78 -0.46 31.17 0.74
CA LEU A 78 0.60 30.17 0.64
C LEU A 78 1.85 30.64 1.37
N ILE A 79 2.38 29.75 2.20
CA ILE A 79 3.60 29.92 3.00
C ILE A 79 4.58 28.83 2.59
N GLU A 80 5.85 29.18 2.57
CA GLU A 80 6.96 28.33 2.19
C GLU A 80 7.98 28.25 3.33
N ILE A 81 8.48 27.04 3.58
CA ILE A 81 9.54 26.76 4.54
C ILE A 81 10.56 25.85 3.88
N ALA A 82 11.82 26.27 3.87
CA ALA A 82 12.95 25.44 3.46
C ALA A 82 13.84 25.14 4.68
N VAL A 83 14.18 23.87 4.87
CA VAL A 83 14.96 23.39 6.02
C VAL A 83 15.95 22.31 5.57
N GLU A 84 17.12 22.31 6.19
CA GLU A 84 18.13 21.27 6.01
C GLU A 84 18.29 20.52 7.33
N GLY A 85 18.41 19.19 7.25
CA GLY A 85 18.46 18.31 8.43
C GLY A 85 19.28 17.06 8.18
N ASP A 86 19.56 16.31 9.24
CA ASP A 86 20.37 15.09 9.17
C ASP A 86 19.50 13.85 8.89
N ALA A 87 18.22 13.88 9.26
CA ALA A 87 17.29 12.77 9.08
C ALA A 87 15.82 13.21 8.94
N HIS A 88 14.99 12.35 8.34
CA HIS A 88 13.53 12.59 8.20
C HIS A 88 12.80 12.79 9.54
N VAL A 89 13.25 12.13 10.61
CA VAL A 89 12.63 12.24 11.95
C VAL A 89 12.63 13.68 12.48
N GLU A 90 13.62 14.49 12.11
CA GLU A 90 13.71 15.88 12.51
C GLU A 90 12.64 16.73 11.82
N ILE A 91 12.24 16.34 10.60
CA ILE A 91 11.19 17.02 9.84
C ILE A 91 9.81 16.59 10.23
N ASP A 92 9.60 15.31 10.53
CA ASP A 92 8.32 14.86 11.09
C ASP A 92 8.01 15.65 12.38
N THR A 93 9.03 15.83 13.24
CA THR A 93 8.93 16.65 14.45
C THR A 93 8.59 18.11 14.13
N LEU A 94 9.28 18.73 13.16
CA LEU A 94 9.01 20.09 12.74
C LEU A 94 7.59 20.26 12.16
N LEU A 95 7.14 19.32 11.34
CA LEU A 95 5.79 19.33 10.76
C LEU A 95 4.73 19.23 11.86
N ASP A 96 4.94 18.39 12.86
CA ASP A 96 4.01 18.27 13.99
C ASP A 96 3.98 19.54 14.85
N ASP A 97 5.12 20.19 15.08
CA ASP A 97 5.19 21.49 15.76
C ASP A 97 4.47 22.59 14.97
N LEU A 98 4.63 22.62 13.65
CA LEU A 98 3.96 23.56 12.75
C LEU A 98 2.43 23.34 12.73
N LYS A 99 1.98 22.08 12.67
CA LYS A 99 0.55 21.73 12.75
C LYS A 99 -0.04 22.19 14.08
N ALA A 100 0.60 21.84 15.20
CA ALA A 100 0.14 22.23 16.53
C ALA A 100 0.09 23.76 16.71
N ALA A 101 0.99 24.51 16.08
CA ALA A 101 0.94 25.97 16.04
C ALA A 101 -0.23 26.51 15.19
N GLY A 102 -0.54 25.84 14.08
CA GLY A 102 -1.62 26.17 13.16
C GLY A 102 -3.03 25.90 13.70
N GLU A 103 -3.19 24.87 14.52
CA GLU A 103 -4.47 24.49 15.13
C GLU A 103 -5.00 25.54 16.11
N LYS A 104 -4.11 26.32 16.73
CA LYS A 104 -4.50 27.39 17.67
C LYS A 104 -5.28 28.48 16.93
N PRO A 105 -6.41 28.97 17.48
CA PRO A 105 -7.14 30.10 16.89
C PRO A 105 -6.25 31.34 16.69
N PHE A 106 -6.56 32.12 15.66
CA PHE A 106 -5.96 33.43 15.41
C PHE A 106 -6.91 34.51 15.89
N ASP A 107 -6.42 35.36 16.80
CA ASP A 107 -7.11 36.59 17.17
C ASP A 107 -6.92 37.61 16.05
N LEU A 108 -8.00 37.91 15.34
CA LEU A 108 -8.05 38.92 14.31
C LEU A 108 -9.05 39.98 14.76
N ASP A 109 -8.55 41.13 15.21
CA ASP A 109 -9.35 42.28 15.61
C ASP A 109 -10.34 41.98 16.77
N GLY A 110 -9.98 41.05 17.68
CA GLY A 110 -10.77 40.66 18.84
C GLY A 110 -11.65 39.43 18.63
N GLU A 111 -11.65 38.85 17.43
CA GLU A 111 -12.40 37.64 17.09
C GLU A 111 -11.46 36.45 16.83
N GLN A 112 -11.86 35.27 17.33
CA GLN A 112 -11.06 34.05 17.20
C GLN A 112 -11.44 33.28 15.94
N HIS A 113 -10.47 33.08 15.04
CA HIS A 113 -10.66 32.36 13.79
C HIS A 113 -9.74 31.14 13.68
N HIS A 114 -10.30 30.02 13.23
CA HIS A 114 -9.51 28.84 12.88
C HIS A 114 -8.99 28.92 11.45
N MET A 115 -7.71 28.62 11.28
CA MET A 115 -7.06 28.50 9.97
C MET A 115 -7.00 27.01 9.62
N ALA A 116 -7.62 26.62 8.51
CA ALA A 116 -7.46 25.28 7.97
C ALA A 116 -6.16 25.26 7.17
N LEU A 117 -5.10 24.66 7.74
CA LEU A 117 -3.78 24.60 7.10
C LEU A 117 -3.58 23.23 6.43
N LEU A 118 -3.30 23.24 5.13
CA LEU A 118 -2.88 22.07 4.37
C LEU A 118 -1.37 22.12 4.15
N PHE A 119 -0.73 20.96 4.20
CA PHE A 119 0.72 20.83 4.13
C PHE A 119 1.10 19.88 3.00
N GLY A 120 1.86 20.39 2.03
CA GLY A 120 2.57 19.60 1.03
C GLY A 120 4.06 19.75 1.26
N ALA A 121 4.78 18.65 1.39
CA ALA A 121 6.21 18.65 1.64
C ALA A 121 6.97 17.82 0.63
N ALA A 122 8.23 18.15 0.42
CA ALA A 122 9.15 17.40 -0.40
C ALA A 122 10.51 17.30 0.28
N SER A 123 11.17 16.14 0.18
CA SER A 123 12.51 15.90 0.73
C SER A 123 13.49 15.52 -0.38
N ALA A 124 14.73 15.97 -0.32
CA ALA A 124 15.79 15.53 -1.21
C ALA A 124 17.09 15.36 -0.43
N ARG A 125 17.93 14.39 -0.79
CA ARG A 125 19.31 14.41 -0.28
C ARG A 125 20.04 15.64 -0.79
N ILE A 126 20.81 16.33 0.05
CA ILE A 126 21.52 17.57 -0.32
C ILE A 126 22.50 17.35 -1.48
N ASP A 127 23.12 16.18 -1.56
CA ASP A 127 24.03 15.80 -2.66
C ASP A 127 23.31 15.56 -4.00
N GLN A 128 21.98 15.52 -3.99
CA GLN A 128 21.11 15.23 -5.14
C GLN A 128 19.99 16.28 -5.32
N ALA A 129 19.92 17.29 -4.45
CA ALA A 129 18.86 18.28 -4.44
C ALA A 129 18.97 19.23 -5.63
N ASN A 130 17.93 19.23 -6.47
CA ASN A 130 17.67 20.30 -7.42
C ASN A 130 16.56 21.18 -6.86
N ASP A 131 16.86 22.47 -6.67
CA ASP A 131 15.91 23.43 -6.06
C ASP A 131 14.61 23.56 -6.86
N VAL A 132 14.64 23.34 -8.18
CA VAL A 132 13.42 23.37 -8.98
C VAL A 132 12.55 22.14 -8.70
N SER A 133 13.15 20.94 -8.69
CA SER A 133 12.39 19.70 -8.52
C SER A 133 11.81 19.55 -7.12
N ILE A 134 12.50 20.05 -6.09
CA ILE A 134 11.98 19.99 -4.71
C ILE A 134 10.77 20.90 -4.50
N VAL A 135 10.73 22.05 -5.19
CA VAL A 135 9.59 22.95 -5.16
C VAL A 135 8.42 22.36 -5.95
N GLU A 136 8.66 21.88 -7.17
CA GLU A 136 7.62 21.23 -8.01
C GLU A 136 6.96 20.05 -7.29
N GLU A 137 7.75 19.22 -6.62
CA GLU A 137 7.22 18.08 -5.88
C GLU A 137 6.47 18.51 -4.61
N ALA A 138 6.92 19.56 -3.92
CA ALA A 138 6.17 20.10 -2.78
C ALA A 138 4.81 20.67 -3.23
N GLU A 139 4.74 21.25 -4.45
CA GLU A 139 3.47 21.68 -5.06
C GLU A 139 2.58 20.49 -5.41
N ALA A 140 3.14 19.41 -5.97
CA ALA A 140 2.41 18.18 -6.25
C ALA A 140 1.85 17.54 -4.96
N ALA A 141 2.67 17.45 -3.92
CA ALA A 141 2.27 17.00 -2.59
C ALA A 141 1.15 17.88 -2.01
N LEU A 142 1.18 19.20 -2.22
CA LEU A 142 0.12 20.10 -1.76
C LEU A 142 -1.20 19.88 -2.52
N ILE A 143 -1.14 19.60 -3.83
CA ILE A 143 -2.31 19.26 -4.64
C ILE A 143 -2.93 17.93 -4.13
N GLU A 144 -2.09 16.94 -3.86
CA GLU A 144 -2.53 15.67 -3.29
C GLU A 144 -3.16 15.89 -1.90
N ALA A 145 -2.50 16.65 -1.04
CA ALA A 145 -2.98 17.00 0.30
C ALA A 145 -4.37 17.63 0.28
N ARG A 146 -4.71 18.44 -0.73
CA ARG A 146 -6.07 18.98 -0.93
C ARG A 146 -7.10 17.90 -1.24
N ALA A 147 -6.72 16.86 -1.99
CA ALA A 147 -7.63 15.79 -2.38
C ALA A 147 -7.91 14.81 -1.23
N VAL A 148 -6.91 14.56 -0.37
CA VAL A 148 -6.99 13.60 0.74
C VAL A 148 -7.18 14.24 2.12
N ASP A 149 -7.21 15.58 2.21
CA ASP A 149 -7.37 16.37 3.44
C ASP A 149 -6.40 15.97 4.57
N ARG A 150 -5.14 15.71 4.20
CA ARG A 150 -4.06 15.35 5.14
C ARG A 150 -2.72 15.86 4.62
N THR A 151 -1.72 15.94 5.50
CA THR A 151 -0.34 16.22 5.11
C THR A 151 0.21 15.14 4.17
N VAL A 152 0.85 15.56 3.09
CA VAL A 152 1.55 14.67 2.15
C VAL A 152 3.01 15.11 2.06
N MET A 153 3.93 14.15 2.10
CA MET A 153 5.34 14.37 1.85
C MET A 153 5.82 13.46 0.73
N HIS A 154 6.50 14.02 -0.26
CA HIS A 154 7.11 13.29 -1.37
C HIS A 154 8.64 13.29 -1.23
N ASP A 155 9.29 12.24 -1.73
CA ASP A 155 10.76 12.15 -1.74
C ASP A 155 11.30 12.37 -3.16
N VAL A 156 11.98 13.50 -3.33
CA VAL A 156 12.60 14.07 -4.53
C VAL A 156 13.96 13.45 -4.82
N THR A 157 14.47 12.59 -3.93
CA THR A 157 15.65 11.78 -4.23
C THR A 157 15.46 11.16 -5.63
N PRO A 158 16.29 11.52 -6.65
CA PRO A 158 16.03 11.25 -8.08
C PRO A 158 15.92 9.79 -8.51
N SER A 159 15.93 8.86 -7.55
CA SER A 159 15.66 7.45 -7.70
C SER A 159 14.19 7.24 -8.06
N SER A 160 13.19 7.64 -7.26
CA SER A 160 11.81 7.14 -7.41
C SER A 160 11.15 7.42 -8.77
N ALA A 161 11.04 8.67 -9.22
CA ALA A 161 10.31 9.03 -10.45
C ALA A 161 11.10 8.71 -11.74
N ARG A 162 12.42 8.96 -11.73
CA ARG A 162 13.28 8.60 -12.87
C ARG A 162 13.42 7.09 -12.98
N GLU A 163 13.59 6.38 -11.87
CA GLU A 163 13.61 4.92 -11.87
C GLU A 163 12.25 4.38 -12.24
N ALA A 164 11.13 4.91 -11.75
CA ALA A 164 9.81 4.47 -12.22
C ALA A 164 9.68 4.63 -13.75
N ARG A 165 10.17 5.75 -14.32
CA ARG A 165 10.16 5.94 -15.77
C ARG A 165 11.11 4.99 -16.51
N LEU A 166 12.31 4.76 -15.99
CA LEU A 166 13.26 3.80 -16.56
C LEU A 166 12.72 2.36 -16.48
N LEU A 167 12.16 2.01 -15.32
CA LEU A 167 11.55 0.74 -14.99
C LEU A 167 10.34 0.48 -15.90
N ALA A 168 9.55 1.51 -16.23
CA ALA A 168 8.49 1.38 -17.21
C ALA A 168 9.01 1.12 -18.65
N VAL A 169 10.07 1.82 -19.08
CA VAL A 169 10.68 1.58 -20.39
C VAL A 169 11.28 0.17 -20.46
N GLU A 170 11.96 -0.26 -19.41
CA GLU A 170 12.53 -1.60 -19.26
C GLU A 170 11.42 -2.66 -19.22
N LEU A 171 10.32 -2.42 -18.49
CA LEU A 171 9.16 -3.32 -18.44
C LEU A 171 8.51 -3.49 -19.81
N GLY A 172 8.42 -2.41 -20.59
CA GLY A 172 7.93 -2.49 -21.97
C GLY A 172 8.75 -3.45 -22.84
N ARG A 173 10.06 -3.54 -22.62
CA ARG A 173 10.93 -4.55 -23.27
C ARG A 173 10.80 -5.92 -22.64
N ALA A 174 10.69 -5.99 -21.31
CA ALA A 174 10.54 -7.22 -20.55
C ALA A 174 9.33 -8.06 -21.00
N ILE A 175 8.22 -7.39 -21.34
CA ILE A 175 7.00 -8.01 -21.90
C ILE A 175 7.29 -8.75 -23.22
N GLU A 176 8.23 -8.25 -24.02
CA GLU A 176 8.61 -8.80 -25.33
C GLU A 176 9.79 -9.79 -25.26
N GLN A 177 10.53 -9.82 -24.14
CA GLN A 177 11.82 -10.52 -24.00
C GLN A 177 11.80 -11.69 -22.99
N ASP A 178 10.62 -12.22 -22.66
CA ASP A 178 10.45 -13.36 -21.72
C ASP A 178 11.11 -13.14 -20.34
N GLU A 179 11.16 -11.87 -19.89
CA GLU A 179 11.70 -11.52 -18.57
C GLU A 179 10.64 -11.54 -17.47
N LEU A 180 9.36 -11.51 -17.87
CA LEU A 180 8.23 -11.72 -16.97
C LEU A 180 7.97 -13.21 -16.79
N LEU A 181 7.64 -13.60 -15.56
CA LEU A 181 7.24 -14.96 -15.22
C LEU A 181 6.06 -14.95 -14.25
N MET A 182 5.29 -16.03 -14.27
CA MET A 182 4.15 -16.21 -13.37
C MET A 182 4.52 -17.14 -12.23
N LEU A 183 4.24 -16.69 -11.01
CA LEU A 183 4.11 -17.56 -9.86
C LEU A 183 2.63 -17.73 -9.52
N TYR A 184 2.29 -18.82 -8.87
CA TYR A 184 0.94 -19.18 -8.53
C TYR A 184 0.83 -19.45 -7.05
N GLN A 185 -0.19 -18.89 -6.40
CA GLN A 185 -0.49 -19.17 -5.00
C GLN A 185 -1.85 -19.88 -4.89
N PRO A 186 -1.89 -21.16 -4.47
CA PRO A 186 -3.13 -21.93 -4.38
C PRO A 186 -4.03 -21.43 -3.25
N LYS A 187 -5.35 -21.46 -3.50
CA LYS A 187 -6.42 -21.20 -2.54
C LYS A 187 -7.01 -22.55 -2.10
N ILE A 188 -7.17 -22.78 -0.80
CA ILE A 188 -7.83 -23.98 -0.27
C ILE A 188 -9.26 -23.64 0.11
N HIS A 189 -10.22 -24.43 -0.40
CA HIS A 189 -11.57 -24.42 0.12
C HIS A 189 -11.59 -25.14 1.48
N VAL A 190 -11.84 -24.41 2.55
CA VAL A 190 -11.69 -24.87 3.94
C VAL A 190 -12.59 -26.08 4.25
N ARG A 191 -13.86 -26.05 3.82
CA ARG A 191 -14.79 -27.17 4.08
C ARG A 191 -14.56 -28.39 3.21
N ARG A 192 -14.24 -28.19 1.93
CA ARG A 192 -14.03 -29.28 0.96
C ARG A 192 -12.63 -29.89 1.09
N GLN A 193 -11.69 -29.15 1.68
CA GLN A 193 -10.27 -29.52 1.75
C GLN A 193 -9.67 -29.76 0.36
N GLU A 194 -10.09 -28.95 -0.62
CA GLU A 194 -9.71 -29.07 -2.02
C GLU A 194 -9.13 -27.74 -2.52
N ILE A 195 -8.19 -27.83 -3.46
CA ILE A 195 -7.65 -26.67 -4.18
C ILE A 195 -8.34 -26.61 -5.54
N ASN A 196 -9.24 -25.64 -5.71
CA ASN A 196 -9.98 -25.43 -6.96
C ASN A 196 -9.60 -24.13 -7.68
N SER A 197 -8.74 -23.33 -7.04
CA SER A 197 -8.30 -22.05 -7.58
C SER A 197 -6.92 -21.65 -7.10
N ALA A 198 -6.28 -20.75 -7.84
CA ALA A 198 -5.02 -20.14 -7.47
C ALA A 198 -4.96 -18.70 -7.97
N GLU A 199 -4.21 -17.86 -7.28
CA GLU A 199 -3.89 -16.50 -7.73
C GLU A 199 -2.60 -16.53 -8.57
N ALA A 200 -2.63 -15.85 -9.72
CA ALA A 200 -1.48 -15.65 -10.58
C ALA A 200 -0.78 -14.33 -10.25
N LEU A 201 0.49 -14.45 -9.90
CA LEU A 201 1.32 -13.39 -9.36
C LEU A 201 2.49 -13.15 -10.31
N VAL A 202 2.43 -12.05 -11.05
CA VAL A 202 3.51 -11.66 -11.98
C VAL A 202 4.79 -11.35 -11.20
N ARG A 203 5.92 -11.75 -11.76
CA ARG A 203 7.26 -11.45 -11.27
C ARG A 203 8.12 -11.02 -12.44
N TRP A 204 9.05 -10.10 -12.19
CA TRP A 204 9.97 -9.66 -13.20
C TRP A 204 11.40 -10.06 -12.84
N ARG A 205 11.97 -10.94 -13.66
CA ARG A 205 13.38 -11.33 -13.58
C ARG A 205 14.19 -10.40 -14.49
N HIS A 206 14.56 -9.25 -13.94
CA HIS A 206 15.36 -8.25 -14.62
C HIS A 206 16.83 -8.74 -14.75
N PRO A 207 17.50 -8.56 -15.91
CA PRO A 207 18.85 -9.05 -16.16
C PRO A 207 19.91 -8.47 -15.20
N GLU A 208 19.85 -7.17 -14.92
CA GLU A 208 20.79 -6.50 -14.00
C GLU A 208 20.33 -6.47 -12.54
N ARG A 209 19.03 -6.23 -12.27
CA ARG A 209 18.48 -6.04 -10.92
C ARG A 209 18.07 -7.33 -10.22
N GLY A 210 18.03 -8.46 -10.93
CA GLY A 210 17.48 -9.71 -10.40
C GLY A 210 15.96 -9.67 -10.31
N MET A 211 15.39 -10.16 -9.21
CA MET A 211 13.94 -10.23 -9.05
C MET A 211 13.36 -8.90 -8.59
N VAL A 212 12.61 -8.22 -9.46
CA VAL A 212 11.84 -7.01 -9.15
C VAL A 212 10.42 -7.41 -8.76
N LEU A 213 9.92 -6.88 -7.64
CA LEU A 213 8.62 -7.27 -7.09
C LEU A 213 7.49 -6.37 -7.63
N PRO A 214 6.23 -6.87 -7.65
CA PRO A 214 5.08 -6.12 -8.16
C PRO A 214 4.92 -4.70 -7.60
N ASN A 215 5.20 -4.51 -6.30
CA ASN A 215 5.08 -3.22 -5.64
C ASN A 215 6.01 -2.13 -6.24
N ASP A 216 7.07 -2.54 -6.93
CA ASP A 216 8.02 -1.61 -7.53
C ASP A 216 7.65 -1.27 -8.98
N PHE A 217 7.26 -2.27 -9.79
CA PHE A 217 7.02 -2.06 -11.23
C PHE A 217 5.57 -1.83 -11.63
N ILE A 218 4.57 -2.25 -10.84
CA ILE A 218 3.16 -1.99 -11.16
C ILE A 218 2.86 -0.48 -11.11
N PRO A 219 3.25 0.28 -10.06
CA PRO A 219 3.04 1.73 -10.05
C PRO A 219 3.73 2.43 -11.22
N ALA A 220 4.93 1.98 -11.59
CA ALA A 220 5.65 2.48 -12.75
C ALA A 220 4.90 2.20 -14.07
N ALA A 221 4.35 0.99 -14.24
CA ALA A 221 3.57 0.60 -15.40
C ALA A 221 2.28 1.44 -15.54
N GLU A 222 1.63 1.72 -14.42
CA GLU A 222 0.44 2.57 -14.34
C GLU A 222 0.74 4.02 -14.72
N GLN A 223 1.78 4.62 -14.11
CA GLN A 223 2.20 5.99 -14.40
C GLN A 223 2.62 6.18 -15.86
N ALA A 224 3.21 5.15 -16.48
CA ALA A 224 3.64 5.18 -17.87
C ALA A 224 2.56 4.73 -18.87
N HIS A 225 1.34 4.40 -18.41
CA HIS A 225 0.24 3.90 -19.24
C HIS A 225 0.60 2.68 -20.10
N ILE A 226 1.36 1.74 -19.53
CA ILE A 226 1.70 0.45 -20.16
C ILE A 226 1.14 -0.76 -19.39
N ILE A 227 0.38 -0.50 -18.32
CA ILE A 227 -0.21 -1.53 -17.47
C ILE A 227 -1.16 -2.44 -18.27
N ASP A 228 -1.85 -1.90 -19.28
CA ASP A 228 -2.70 -2.64 -20.23
C ASP A 228 -1.92 -3.75 -20.95
N ARG A 229 -0.75 -3.43 -21.50
CA ARG A 229 0.11 -4.37 -22.23
C ARG A 229 0.57 -5.51 -21.34
N MET A 230 0.96 -5.18 -20.12
CA MET A 230 1.38 -6.16 -19.12
C MET A 230 0.21 -7.07 -18.72
N THR A 231 -0.96 -6.50 -18.44
CA THR A 231 -2.15 -7.27 -18.06
C THR A 231 -2.62 -8.19 -19.19
N LEU A 232 -2.62 -7.74 -20.45
CA LEU A 232 -2.93 -8.59 -21.60
C LEU A 232 -1.92 -9.73 -21.76
N TRP A 233 -0.63 -9.46 -21.56
CA TRP A 233 0.40 -10.50 -21.52
C TRP A 233 0.14 -11.52 -20.40
N THR A 234 -0.22 -11.05 -19.20
CA THR A 234 -0.55 -11.91 -18.05
C THR A 234 -1.76 -12.79 -18.35
N ILE A 235 -2.83 -12.25 -18.92
CA ILE A 235 -4.01 -13.04 -19.33
C ILE A 235 -3.61 -14.13 -20.32
N ALA A 236 -2.87 -13.77 -21.37
CA ALA A 236 -2.42 -14.73 -22.37
C ALA A 236 -1.51 -15.82 -21.77
N GLN A 237 -0.62 -15.46 -20.85
CA GLN A 237 0.27 -16.40 -20.17
C GLN A 237 -0.51 -17.35 -19.26
N VAL A 238 -1.45 -16.84 -18.47
CA VAL A 238 -2.30 -17.66 -17.60
C VAL A 238 -3.15 -18.62 -18.42
N ILE A 239 -3.71 -18.19 -19.56
CA ILE A 239 -4.45 -19.10 -20.47
C ILE A 239 -3.56 -20.25 -20.95
N ARG A 240 -2.29 -19.98 -21.29
CA ARG A 240 -1.31 -21.02 -21.67
C ARG A 240 -1.03 -21.97 -20.49
N ASP A 241 -0.77 -21.42 -19.32
CA ASP A 241 -0.42 -22.20 -18.13
C ASP A 241 -1.60 -23.07 -17.67
N GLN A 242 -2.84 -22.59 -17.82
CA GLN A 242 -4.04 -23.37 -17.54
C GLN A 242 -4.22 -24.56 -18.50
N ARG A 243 -3.81 -24.44 -19.77
CA ARG A 243 -3.79 -25.59 -20.69
C ARG A 243 -2.82 -26.66 -20.22
N THR A 244 -1.65 -26.26 -19.71
CA THR A 244 -0.66 -27.17 -19.12
C THR A 244 -1.19 -27.84 -17.86
N LEU A 245 -1.86 -27.10 -16.96
CA LEU A 245 -2.53 -27.66 -15.78
C LEU A 245 -3.61 -28.68 -16.18
N ARG A 246 -4.47 -28.36 -17.15
CA ARG A 246 -5.50 -29.27 -17.64
C ARG A 246 -4.92 -30.55 -18.23
N ALA A 247 -3.84 -30.44 -19.02
CA ALA A 247 -3.12 -31.60 -19.55
C ALA A 247 -2.51 -32.47 -18.44
N ALA A 248 -2.18 -31.88 -17.29
CA ALA A 248 -1.72 -32.59 -16.10
C ALA A 248 -2.88 -33.14 -15.22
N GLY A 249 -4.14 -32.96 -15.62
CA GLY A 249 -5.32 -33.46 -14.91
C GLY A 249 -5.95 -32.47 -13.92
N HIS A 250 -5.53 -31.21 -13.93
CA HIS A 250 -5.97 -30.20 -12.97
C HIS A 250 -6.71 -29.04 -13.67
N ASP A 251 -7.98 -28.83 -13.32
CA ASP A 251 -8.83 -27.80 -13.94
C ASP A 251 -9.17 -26.69 -12.93
N LEU A 252 -8.20 -25.81 -12.69
CA LEU A 252 -8.30 -24.74 -11.70
C LEU A 252 -8.81 -23.44 -12.33
N ARG A 253 -9.58 -22.68 -11.55
CA ARG A 253 -9.79 -21.27 -11.82
C ARG A 253 -8.54 -20.48 -11.42
N ILE A 254 -8.02 -19.65 -12.32
CA ILE A 254 -6.85 -18.82 -12.02
C ILE A 254 -7.27 -17.36 -11.96
N PHE A 255 -6.94 -16.69 -10.85
CA PHE A 255 -7.24 -15.30 -10.60
C PHE A 255 -6.09 -14.38 -11.04
N ILE A 256 -6.42 -13.24 -11.64
CA ILE A 256 -5.48 -12.24 -12.14
C ILE A 256 -5.86 -10.88 -11.59
N ASN A 257 -4.89 -10.16 -11.04
CA ASN A 257 -5.05 -8.78 -10.60
C ASN A 257 -5.25 -7.84 -11.79
N ILE A 258 -6.31 -7.03 -11.75
CA ILE A 258 -6.63 -6.01 -12.75
C ILE A 258 -6.57 -4.64 -12.10
N SER A 259 -5.71 -3.77 -12.63
CA SER A 259 -5.64 -2.37 -12.19
C SER A 259 -6.97 -1.65 -12.47
N GLY A 260 -7.44 -0.87 -11.49
CA GLY A 260 -8.62 -0.03 -11.65
C GLY A 260 -8.53 0.97 -12.81
N GLN A 261 -7.32 1.36 -13.24
CA GLN A 261 -7.12 2.25 -14.39
C GLN A 261 -7.62 1.63 -15.70
N LEU A 262 -7.62 0.29 -15.79
CA LEU A 262 -8.04 -0.46 -16.97
C LEU A 262 -9.54 -0.69 -17.04
N LEU A 263 -10.24 -0.60 -15.90
CA LEU A 263 -11.69 -0.86 -15.85
C LEU A 263 -12.52 0.20 -16.57
N ALA A 264 -11.97 1.41 -16.79
CA ALA A 264 -12.60 2.45 -17.60
C ALA A 264 -12.16 2.41 -19.08
N ASP A 265 -11.13 1.63 -19.43
CA ASP A 265 -10.61 1.55 -20.80
C ASP A 265 -11.36 0.50 -21.63
N ALA A 266 -12.27 0.98 -22.48
CA ALA A 266 -13.04 0.12 -23.36
C ALA A 266 -12.18 -0.64 -24.41
N ALA A 267 -11.00 -0.13 -24.78
CA ALA A 267 -10.12 -0.83 -25.72
C ALA A 267 -9.45 -2.03 -25.05
N PHE A 268 -8.91 -1.85 -23.85
CA PHE A 268 -8.40 -2.94 -23.03
C PHE A 268 -9.48 -4.00 -22.78
N VAL A 269 -10.68 -3.59 -22.34
CA VAL A 269 -11.77 -4.53 -22.02
C VAL A 269 -12.14 -5.38 -23.23
N ARG A 270 -12.25 -4.79 -24.42
CA ARG A 270 -12.50 -5.56 -25.66
C ARG A 270 -11.39 -6.57 -25.92
N ALA A 271 -10.13 -6.14 -25.91
CA ALA A 271 -9.00 -7.02 -26.16
C ALA A 271 -8.90 -8.17 -25.15
N ALA A 272 -9.14 -7.89 -23.86
CA ALA A 272 -9.18 -8.90 -22.82
C ALA A 272 -10.36 -9.88 -23.04
N CYS A 273 -11.57 -9.38 -23.36
CA CYS A 273 -12.71 -10.24 -23.69
C CYS A 273 -12.42 -11.16 -24.87
N ASP A 274 -11.81 -10.66 -25.94
CA ASP A 274 -11.45 -11.44 -27.12
C ASP A 274 -10.47 -12.59 -26.74
N LEU A 275 -9.42 -12.28 -25.98
CA LEU A 275 -8.47 -13.30 -25.49
C LEU A 275 -9.15 -14.39 -24.66
N VAL A 276 -10.09 -14.01 -23.79
CA VAL A 276 -10.80 -14.97 -22.94
C VAL A 276 -11.77 -15.80 -23.77
N ALA A 277 -12.57 -15.18 -24.63
CA ALA A 277 -13.59 -15.86 -25.45
C ALA A 277 -12.99 -16.84 -26.47
N GLU A 278 -11.77 -16.59 -26.95
CA GLU A 278 -11.02 -17.52 -27.81
C GLU A 278 -10.45 -18.73 -27.04
N SER A 279 -10.69 -18.82 -25.73
CA SER A 279 -10.14 -19.86 -24.86
C SER A 279 -11.21 -20.56 -24.00
N ASP A 280 -10.99 -21.82 -23.66
CA ASP A 280 -11.77 -22.52 -22.62
C ASP A 280 -11.17 -22.29 -21.21
N ALA A 281 -10.59 -21.10 -20.95
CA ALA A 281 -9.93 -20.82 -19.69
C ALA A 281 -10.92 -20.40 -18.59
N LYS A 282 -10.78 -20.97 -17.39
CA LYS A 282 -11.50 -20.56 -16.18
C LYS A 282 -10.72 -19.44 -15.50
N LEU A 283 -11.07 -18.20 -15.80
CA LEU A 283 -10.39 -17.04 -15.24
C LEU A 283 -11.23 -16.37 -14.15
N GLY A 284 -10.54 -15.79 -13.20
CA GLY A 284 -11.10 -14.79 -12.30
C GLY A 284 -10.30 -13.50 -12.36
N PHE A 285 -10.96 -12.36 -12.18
CA PHE A 285 -10.32 -11.05 -12.11
C PHE A 285 -10.49 -10.46 -10.73
N GLU A 286 -9.36 -10.13 -10.11
CA GLU A 286 -9.28 -9.48 -8.80
C GLU A 286 -9.14 -7.97 -9.01
N VAL A 287 -10.04 -7.20 -8.41
CA VAL A 287 -10.03 -5.74 -8.46
C VAL A 287 -10.07 -5.20 -7.04
N THR A 288 -9.25 -4.20 -6.75
CA THR A 288 -9.27 -3.61 -5.41
C THR A 288 -10.59 -2.90 -5.15
N GLU A 289 -10.96 -2.85 -3.87
CA GLU A 289 -12.16 -2.17 -3.40
C GLU A 289 -12.31 -0.71 -3.92
N THR A 290 -11.19 0.01 -4.04
CA THR A 290 -11.15 1.42 -4.47
C THR A 290 -11.08 1.59 -5.99
N SER A 291 -10.77 0.52 -6.73
CA SER A 291 -10.57 0.56 -8.19
C SER A 291 -11.77 1.13 -8.95
N VAL A 292 -12.95 1.08 -8.36
CA VAL A 292 -14.18 1.48 -9.03
C VAL A 292 -14.72 2.87 -8.64
N ILE A 293 -13.99 3.61 -7.79
CA ILE A 293 -14.50 4.89 -7.27
C ILE A 293 -14.39 6.03 -8.30
N ARG A 294 -13.44 5.97 -9.25
CA ARG A 294 -13.17 7.08 -10.20
C ARG A 294 -14.26 7.25 -11.27
N ASP A 295 -14.68 6.17 -11.92
CA ASP A 295 -15.83 6.13 -12.83
C ASP A 295 -16.64 4.85 -12.58
N PRO A 296 -17.50 4.88 -11.55
CA PRO A 296 -18.23 3.68 -11.12
C PRO A 296 -19.12 3.09 -12.21
N SER A 297 -19.76 3.94 -13.02
CA SER A 297 -20.67 3.52 -14.07
C SER A 297 -19.99 2.72 -15.17
N SER A 298 -18.86 3.24 -15.71
CA SER A 298 -18.13 2.58 -16.78
C SER A 298 -17.50 1.27 -16.29
N ALA A 299 -16.89 1.32 -15.11
CA ALA A 299 -16.23 0.15 -14.54
C ALA A 299 -17.21 -0.97 -14.16
N ILE A 300 -18.38 -0.68 -13.56
CA ILE A 300 -19.42 -1.71 -13.34
C ILE A 300 -19.84 -2.34 -14.67
N ALA A 301 -20.09 -1.52 -15.70
CA ALA A 301 -20.52 -2.03 -17.00
C ALA A 301 -19.45 -2.93 -17.65
N ASN A 302 -18.17 -2.59 -17.50
CA ASN A 302 -17.07 -3.40 -18.03
C ASN A 302 -16.83 -4.68 -17.20
N LEU A 303 -16.97 -4.63 -15.88
CA LEU A 303 -16.97 -5.82 -15.03
C LEU A 303 -18.12 -6.77 -15.39
N GLN A 304 -19.30 -6.23 -15.73
CA GLN A 304 -20.42 -7.04 -16.20
C GLN A 304 -20.09 -7.74 -17.52
N ARG A 305 -19.40 -7.07 -18.46
CA ARG A 305 -18.96 -7.71 -19.72
C ARG A 305 -18.03 -8.91 -19.47
N PHE A 306 -17.12 -8.78 -18.51
CA PHE A 306 -16.26 -9.91 -18.11
C PHE A 306 -17.08 -11.04 -17.46
N ALA A 307 -18.02 -10.70 -16.59
CA ALA A 307 -18.91 -11.68 -15.96
C ALA A 307 -19.80 -12.42 -16.99
N ASP A 308 -20.30 -11.72 -18.00
CA ASP A 308 -21.17 -12.27 -19.04
C ASP A 308 -20.46 -13.33 -19.91
N ILE A 309 -19.13 -13.22 -20.07
CA ILE A 309 -18.31 -14.22 -20.76
C ILE A 309 -17.76 -15.32 -19.81
N GLY A 310 -18.22 -15.34 -18.56
CA GLY A 310 -17.90 -16.38 -17.59
C GLY A 310 -16.67 -16.12 -16.71
N VAL A 311 -16.08 -14.92 -16.74
CA VAL A 311 -15.01 -14.55 -15.81
C VAL A 311 -15.59 -14.29 -14.42
N THR A 312 -14.99 -14.89 -13.39
CA THR A 312 -15.38 -14.65 -12.00
C THR A 312 -14.78 -13.34 -11.50
N ILE A 313 -15.60 -12.39 -11.07
CA ILE A 313 -15.10 -11.14 -10.48
C ILE A 313 -14.92 -11.32 -8.97
N ALA A 314 -13.74 -10.94 -8.49
CA ALA A 314 -13.35 -10.96 -7.09
C ALA A 314 -12.98 -9.54 -6.63
N ILE A 315 -13.37 -9.20 -5.41
CA ILE A 315 -12.99 -7.93 -4.77
C ILE A 315 -11.81 -8.19 -3.86
N ASP A 316 -10.73 -7.44 -4.07
CA ASP A 316 -9.49 -7.56 -3.32
C ASP A 316 -9.30 -6.47 -2.27
N ASP A 317 -8.44 -6.78 -1.28
CA ASP A 317 -8.07 -5.90 -0.16
C ASP A 317 -9.27 -5.30 0.62
N TYR A 318 -10.36 -6.07 0.78
CA TYR A 318 -11.58 -5.54 1.41
C TYR A 318 -11.34 -5.19 2.89
N GLY A 319 -11.69 -3.96 3.25
CA GLY A 319 -11.55 -3.42 4.61
C GLY A 319 -10.33 -2.51 4.82
N ALA A 320 -9.42 -2.42 3.84
CA ALA A 320 -8.34 -1.43 3.86
C ALA A 320 -8.80 -0.03 3.37
N GLY A 321 -9.93 0.04 2.66
CA GLY A 321 -10.49 1.24 2.05
C GLY A 321 -11.85 1.67 2.59
N LEU A 322 -12.43 2.69 1.95
CA LEU A 322 -13.75 3.23 2.28
C LEU A 322 -14.79 2.70 1.28
N SER A 323 -15.36 1.53 1.57
CA SER A 323 -16.39 0.93 0.71
C SER A 323 -17.78 1.42 1.04
N SER A 324 -18.54 1.74 0.00
CA SER A 324 -19.98 1.87 0.11
C SER A 324 -20.64 0.50 -0.10
N LEU A 325 -21.38 0.02 0.90
CA LEU A 325 -22.23 -1.17 0.77
C LEU A 325 -23.18 -1.08 -0.45
N ALA A 326 -23.65 0.12 -0.78
CA ALA A 326 -24.51 0.34 -1.94
C ALA A 326 -23.78 0.06 -3.25
N TYR A 327 -22.47 0.31 -3.29
CA TYR A 327 -21.62 0.04 -4.43
C TYR A 327 -21.28 -1.45 -4.53
N LEU A 328 -20.92 -2.07 -3.39
CA LEU A 328 -20.64 -3.50 -3.30
C LEU A 328 -21.80 -4.36 -3.84
N LYS A 329 -23.05 -3.96 -3.56
CA LYS A 329 -24.26 -4.64 -4.04
C LYS A 329 -24.45 -4.59 -5.57
N GLN A 330 -23.88 -3.61 -6.26
CA GLN A 330 -24.04 -3.43 -7.71
C GLN A 330 -22.98 -4.18 -8.52
N LEU A 331 -21.87 -4.55 -7.88
CA LEU A 331 -20.79 -5.28 -8.53
C LEU A 331 -21.26 -6.71 -8.90
N PRO A 332 -20.92 -7.22 -10.10
CA PRO A 332 -21.12 -8.62 -10.44
C PRO A 332 -20.06 -9.54 -9.79
N ALA A 333 -19.66 -9.22 -8.56
CA ALA A 333 -18.67 -9.96 -7.81
C ALA A 333 -19.27 -11.26 -7.27
N ARG A 334 -18.44 -12.31 -7.26
CA ARG A 334 -18.77 -13.63 -6.71
C ARG A 334 -17.79 -14.06 -5.62
N GLU A 335 -16.73 -13.30 -5.41
CA GLU A 335 -15.71 -13.55 -4.41
C GLU A 335 -15.32 -12.24 -3.71
N LEU A 336 -15.12 -12.29 -2.40
CA LEU A 336 -14.62 -11.18 -1.59
C LEU A 336 -13.40 -11.65 -0.79
N LYS A 337 -12.28 -10.95 -0.96
CA LYS A 337 -11.01 -11.26 -0.31
C LYS A 337 -10.81 -10.34 0.90
N ILE A 338 -10.64 -10.93 2.08
CA ILE A 338 -10.36 -10.22 3.33
C ILE A 338 -8.85 -10.01 3.43
N ASP A 339 -8.45 -8.74 3.53
CA ASP A 339 -7.05 -8.33 3.61
C ASP A 339 -6.31 -9.00 4.79
N LYS A 340 -5.06 -9.38 4.54
CA LYS A 340 -4.14 -9.99 5.51
C LYS A 340 -4.00 -9.21 6.82
N LEU A 341 -4.16 -7.88 6.81
CA LEU A 341 -4.05 -7.01 7.99
C LEU A 341 -5.04 -7.43 9.08
N PHE A 342 -6.26 -7.85 8.70
CA PHE A 342 -7.25 -8.36 9.65
C PHE A 342 -6.97 -9.81 10.04
N VAL A 343 -6.55 -10.64 9.07
CA VAL A 343 -6.32 -12.07 9.28
C VAL A 343 -5.15 -12.34 10.21
N THR A 344 -4.05 -11.59 10.07
CA THR A 344 -2.85 -11.72 10.90
C THR A 344 -3.09 -11.37 12.38
N GLN A 345 -4.13 -10.58 12.68
CA GLN A 345 -4.46 -10.14 14.04
C GLN A 345 -5.59 -10.94 14.70
N LEU A 346 -6.12 -11.97 14.04
CA LEU A 346 -7.25 -12.78 14.52
C LEU A 346 -7.06 -13.39 15.92
N THR A 347 -5.83 -13.70 16.32
CA THR A 347 -5.55 -14.34 17.62
C THR A 347 -5.10 -13.36 18.70
N SER A 348 -4.74 -12.14 18.33
CA SER A 348 -4.15 -11.14 19.24
C SER A 348 -5.08 -9.95 19.52
N SER A 349 -6.13 -9.78 18.71
CA SER A 349 -7.09 -8.68 18.81
C SER A 349 -8.48 -9.17 19.20
N ASN A 350 -9.18 -8.41 20.02
CA ASN A 350 -10.59 -8.67 20.33
C ASN A 350 -11.54 -8.10 19.26
N ARG A 351 -11.06 -7.17 18.41
CA ARG A 351 -11.90 -6.47 17.41
C ARG A 351 -11.86 -7.14 16.05
N ASP A 352 -10.69 -7.57 15.60
CA ASP A 352 -10.53 -8.11 14.23
C ASP A 352 -11.33 -9.40 14.00
N PRO A 353 -11.46 -10.33 14.96
CA PRO A 353 -12.38 -11.46 14.82
C PRO A 353 -13.84 -11.05 14.55
N LEU A 354 -14.30 -9.95 15.14
CA LEU A 354 -15.67 -9.44 14.93
C LEU A 354 -15.80 -8.82 13.53
N ILE A 355 -14.79 -8.05 13.10
CA ILE A 355 -14.76 -7.46 11.77
C ILE A 355 -14.77 -8.57 10.71
N VAL A 356 -13.84 -9.52 10.80
CA VAL A 356 -13.74 -10.66 9.88
C VAL A 356 -15.05 -11.45 9.84
N ARG A 357 -15.64 -11.76 11.00
CA ARG A 357 -16.94 -12.46 11.05
C ARG A 357 -18.05 -11.67 10.36
N SER A 358 -18.15 -10.37 10.63
CA SER A 358 -19.18 -9.51 10.02
C SER A 358 -19.01 -9.37 8.52
N THR A 359 -17.76 -9.34 8.03
CA THR A 359 -17.44 -9.33 6.60
C THR A 359 -17.84 -10.65 5.93
N ILE A 360 -17.59 -11.79 6.59
CA ILE A 360 -18.04 -13.10 6.11
C ILE A 360 -19.57 -13.13 5.96
N ASP A 361 -20.27 -12.75 7.02
CA ASP A 361 -21.75 -12.77 7.03
C ASP A 361 -22.32 -11.80 5.96
N LEU A 362 -21.69 -10.64 5.75
CA LEU A 362 -22.06 -9.69 4.68
C LEU A 362 -21.86 -10.28 3.28
N ALA A 363 -20.69 -10.86 3.01
CA ALA A 363 -20.37 -11.42 1.71
C ALA A 363 -21.34 -12.56 1.35
N HIS A 364 -21.64 -13.44 2.31
CA HIS A 364 -22.63 -14.50 2.14
C HIS A 364 -24.03 -13.96 1.88
N ALA A 365 -24.44 -12.88 2.57
CA ALA A 365 -25.72 -12.22 2.33
C ALA A 365 -25.82 -11.58 0.92
N LEU A 366 -24.69 -11.32 0.28
CA LEU A 366 -24.59 -10.83 -1.09
C LEU A 366 -24.25 -11.95 -2.11
N GLU A 367 -24.36 -13.22 -1.69
CA GLU A 367 -24.10 -14.39 -2.54
C GLU A 367 -22.66 -14.48 -3.10
N MET A 368 -21.69 -14.00 -2.32
CA MET A 368 -20.26 -14.10 -2.61
C MET A 368 -19.57 -15.17 -1.74
N GLU A 369 -18.60 -15.89 -2.30
CA GLU A 369 -17.64 -16.70 -1.54
C GLU A 369 -16.59 -15.79 -0.89
N VAL A 370 -16.04 -16.22 0.26
CA VAL A 370 -15.04 -15.43 1.00
C VAL A 370 -13.68 -16.12 0.99
N VAL A 371 -12.65 -15.36 0.63
CA VAL A 371 -11.24 -15.76 0.78
C VAL A 371 -10.60 -14.95 1.88
N ALA A 372 -10.01 -15.61 2.88
CA ALA A 372 -9.15 -14.94 3.84
C ALA A 372 -7.69 -15.02 3.41
N GLU A 373 -7.03 -13.88 3.29
CA GLU A 373 -5.64 -13.79 2.84
C GLU A 373 -4.63 -13.74 3.98
N GLY A 374 -3.38 -14.10 3.70
CA GLY A 374 -2.31 -14.02 4.70
C GLY A 374 -2.48 -15.00 5.87
N VAL A 375 -3.11 -16.16 5.65
CA VAL A 375 -3.21 -17.21 6.66
C VAL A 375 -1.85 -17.88 6.85
N GLU A 376 -1.21 -17.62 7.99
CA GLU A 376 0.12 -18.15 8.32
C GLU A 376 0.14 -19.13 9.50
N THR A 377 -0.95 -19.22 10.27
CA THR A 377 -1.01 -20.06 11.48
C THR A 377 -2.21 -20.99 11.49
N HIS A 378 -2.05 -22.18 12.06
CA HIS A 378 -3.15 -23.14 12.27
C HIS A 378 -4.27 -22.55 13.14
N ALA A 379 -3.94 -21.66 14.08
CA ALA A 379 -4.92 -20.98 14.92
C ALA A 379 -5.82 -20.05 14.11
N ALA A 380 -5.25 -19.24 13.21
CA ALA A 380 -6.01 -18.40 12.28
C ALA A 380 -6.91 -19.25 11.37
N LEU A 381 -6.38 -20.34 10.80
CA LEU A 381 -7.16 -21.28 9.98
C LEU A 381 -8.35 -21.87 10.75
N ALA A 382 -8.14 -22.31 11.99
CA ALA A 382 -9.20 -22.86 12.83
C ALA A 382 -10.29 -21.82 13.12
N LEU A 383 -9.92 -20.58 13.44
CA LEU A 383 -10.87 -19.49 13.66
C LEU A 383 -11.68 -19.17 12.41
N LEU A 384 -11.02 -19.03 11.25
CA LEU A 384 -11.68 -18.78 9.96
C LEU A 384 -12.65 -19.90 9.59
N THR A 385 -12.29 -21.15 9.87
CA THR A 385 -13.16 -22.32 9.69
C THR A 385 -14.43 -22.21 10.53
N VAL A 386 -14.29 -21.87 11.81
CA VAL A 386 -15.42 -21.70 12.76
C VAL A 386 -16.28 -20.50 12.36
N MET A 387 -15.67 -19.42 11.87
CA MET A 387 -16.37 -18.24 11.38
C MET A 387 -17.12 -18.50 10.06
N GLY A 388 -16.84 -19.62 9.40
CA GLY A 388 -17.54 -20.03 8.18
C GLY A 388 -16.91 -19.52 6.90
N CYS A 389 -15.65 -19.08 6.93
CA CYS A 389 -14.90 -18.68 5.73
C CYS A 389 -14.86 -19.83 4.71
N ASP A 390 -15.05 -19.53 3.43
CA ASP A 390 -15.13 -20.54 2.37
C ASP A 390 -13.75 -21.02 1.95
N MET A 391 -12.84 -20.07 1.73
CA MET A 391 -11.51 -20.29 1.21
C MET A 391 -10.44 -19.55 2.01
N VAL A 392 -9.21 -20.06 1.96
CA VAL A 392 -8.04 -19.44 2.58
C VAL A 392 -6.85 -19.44 1.64
N GLN A 393 -6.05 -18.39 1.76
CA GLN A 393 -4.78 -18.22 1.05
C GLN A 393 -3.72 -17.68 2.01
N GLY A 394 -2.49 -18.19 1.92
CA GLY A 394 -1.39 -17.72 2.76
C GLY A 394 -0.24 -18.70 2.87
N PHE A 395 0.83 -18.30 3.56
CA PHE A 395 2.06 -19.08 3.65
C PHE A 395 1.94 -20.37 4.47
N LEU A 396 0.86 -20.52 5.26
CA LEU A 396 0.53 -21.81 5.86
C LEU A 396 0.26 -22.87 4.80
N ILE A 397 -0.33 -22.47 3.67
CA ILE A 397 -0.68 -23.34 2.55
C ILE A 397 0.51 -23.49 1.61
N SER A 398 0.92 -22.37 1.02
CA SER A 398 2.07 -22.30 0.13
C SER A 398 2.49 -20.84 -0.07
N ARG A 399 3.78 -20.65 -0.33
CA ARG A 399 4.27 -19.41 -0.95
C ARG A 399 3.87 -19.40 -2.44
N PRO A 400 3.93 -18.26 -3.12
CA PRO A 400 3.85 -18.25 -4.58
C PRO A 400 4.93 -19.15 -5.18
N ILE A 401 4.54 -20.09 -6.04
CA ILE A 401 5.41 -21.11 -6.64
C ILE A 401 5.30 -21.13 -8.16
N ALA A 402 6.33 -21.61 -8.85
CA ALA A 402 6.30 -21.76 -10.31
C ALA A 402 5.26 -22.80 -10.75
N LEU A 403 4.85 -22.76 -12.01
CA LEU A 403 3.83 -23.66 -12.57
C LEU A 403 4.16 -25.15 -12.37
N GLU A 404 5.41 -25.54 -12.60
CA GLU A 404 5.86 -26.93 -12.45
C GLU A 404 5.76 -27.38 -11.00
N ALA A 405 6.12 -26.48 -10.06
CA ALA A 405 5.98 -26.74 -8.64
C ALA A 405 4.51 -26.78 -8.21
N LEU A 406 3.63 -25.97 -8.81
CA LEU A 406 2.18 -26.05 -8.58
C LEU A 406 1.62 -27.40 -9.03
N ILE A 407 2.01 -27.90 -10.20
CA ILE A 407 1.57 -29.23 -10.69
C ILE A 407 2.00 -30.33 -9.72
N VAL A 408 3.22 -30.25 -9.16
CA VAL A 408 3.67 -31.20 -8.13
C VAL A 408 2.85 -31.05 -6.85
N PHE A 409 2.65 -29.81 -6.39
CA PHE A 409 1.87 -29.49 -5.20
C PHE A 409 0.43 -30.02 -5.28
N LEU A 410 -0.21 -29.94 -6.44
CA LEU A 410 -1.58 -30.42 -6.66
C LEU A 410 -1.69 -31.95 -6.76
N ARG A 411 -0.59 -32.66 -7.01
CA ARG A 411 -0.55 -34.13 -7.05
C ARG A 411 -0.35 -34.74 -5.68
N ASP A 412 0.35 -34.05 -4.79
CA ASP A 412 0.55 -34.50 -3.44
C ASP A 412 -0.76 -34.34 -2.65
N ASP A 413 -1.48 -35.45 -2.46
CA ASP A 413 -2.66 -35.55 -1.58
C ASP A 413 -2.36 -35.19 -0.11
N SER A 414 -1.10 -34.90 0.21
CA SER A 414 -0.64 -34.42 1.52
C SER A 414 -1.38 -33.17 2.01
N HIS A 415 -1.95 -32.35 1.12
CA HIS A 415 -2.79 -31.21 1.50
C HIS A 415 -4.21 -31.61 1.97
N HIS A 416 -4.68 -32.82 1.62
CA HIS A 416 -5.99 -33.36 2.04
C HIS A 416 -5.94 -33.99 3.44
N GLN A 417 -4.76 -34.24 4.01
CA GLN A 417 -4.63 -34.82 5.34
C GLN A 417 -4.59 -33.72 6.41
N ALA A 418 -5.77 -33.28 6.85
CA ALA A 418 -5.90 -32.84 8.24
C ALA A 418 -5.34 -33.96 9.13
N PRO A 419 -4.55 -33.65 10.18
CA PRO A 419 -3.97 -34.70 11.02
C PRO A 419 -5.11 -35.51 11.67
N GLN A 420 -5.35 -36.71 11.16
CA GLN A 420 -6.25 -37.69 11.78
C GLN A 420 -5.72 -38.19 13.14
N ASP A 421 -4.58 -37.69 13.60
CA ASP A 421 -3.93 -38.13 14.82
C ASP A 421 -4.04 -37.15 16.00
N SER A 422 -5.22 -36.57 16.19
CA SER A 422 -5.58 -35.93 17.47
C SER A 422 -5.96 -36.96 18.56
N ARG A 423 -6.05 -38.26 18.24
CA ARG A 423 -6.25 -39.34 19.23
C ARG A 423 -4.96 -39.99 19.75
N ALA A 424 -3.85 -39.96 19.02
CA ALA A 424 -2.58 -40.51 19.52
C ALA A 424 -1.83 -39.57 20.49
N SER A 425 -2.09 -38.25 20.44
CA SER A 425 -1.46 -37.28 21.34
C SER A 425 -2.02 -37.30 22.77
N PHE A 426 -3.34 -37.56 22.93
CA PHE A 426 -3.97 -37.60 24.26
C PHE A 426 -3.82 -38.92 25.01
N SER A 427 -3.38 -40.01 24.37
CA SER A 427 -3.13 -41.28 25.06
C SER A 427 -1.74 -41.37 25.71
N ARG A 428 -0.75 -40.58 25.24
CA ARG A 428 0.60 -40.56 25.83
C ARG A 428 0.74 -39.66 27.06
N LEU A 429 -0.16 -38.70 27.26
CA LEU A 429 -0.16 -37.85 28.46
C LEU A 429 -0.80 -38.51 29.68
N ALA A 430 -1.66 -39.53 29.50
CA ALA A 430 -2.26 -40.28 30.61
C ALA A 430 -1.28 -41.24 31.30
N THR A 431 -0.22 -41.68 30.61
CA THR A 431 0.76 -42.64 31.15
C THR A 431 1.88 -41.96 31.95
N VAL A 432 2.09 -40.66 31.76
CA VAL A 432 3.17 -39.90 32.42
C VAL A 432 2.78 -39.43 33.82
N TRP A 433 1.49 -39.28 34.11
CA TRP A 433 0.99 -38.80 35.42
C TRP A 433 0.75 -39.90 36.47
N LYS A 434 1.20 -41.14 36.24
CA LYS A 434 1.11 -42.24 37.22
C LYS A 434 2.44 -42.70 37.81
N ARG A 435 3.57 -42.05 37.47
CA ARG A 435 4.87 -42.30 38.10
C ARG A 435 5.75 -41.05 38.04
N ALA A 436 5.59 -40.15 39.00
CA ALA A 436 6.63 -39.28 39.57
C ALA A 436 5.99 -38.40 40.65
#